data_AF-A0A8C0E7Y1-F1
#
_entry.id   AF-A0A8C0E7Y1-F1
#
_cell.length_a   1.000
_cell.length_b   1.000
_cell.length_c   1.000
_cell.angle_alpha   90.00
_cell.angle_beta   90.00
_cell.angle_gamma   90.00
#
_symmetry.space_group_name_H-M   'P 1'
#
loop_
_entity.id
_entity.type
_entity.pdbx_description
1 polymer ?
#
loop_
_entity_poly.entity_id
_entity_poly.type
_entity_poly.pdbx_seq_one_letter_code
_entity_poly.pdbx_strand_id
1 'polypeptide(L)'
;MLYRIEDVPPWYLCILLGFQVQPGKGGMCGAPPASPVRSIPAPQLSLEERLSPHMPESLRCDACHAIAFQVGIRETAPQSQE
;
A
#
# COMPACT_ATOMS: atom_id res chain seq x y z
N MET A 1 -28.91 -24.71 -6.02
CA MET A 1 -28.02 -24.70 -4.85
C MET A 1 -27.27 -23.38 -4.84
N LEU A 2 -27.85 -22.31 -4.29
CA LEU A 2 -27.15 -21.03 -4.10
C LEU A 2 -26.49 -21.07 -2.72
N TYR A 3 -25.17 -21.13 -2.67
CA TYR A 3 -24.42 -21.01 -1.42
C TYR A 3 -24.55 -19.57 -0.92
N ARG A 4 -25.08 -19.37 0.28
CA ARG A 4 -25.19 -18.05 0.93
C ARG A 4 -23.82 -17.68 1.47
N ILE A 5 -23.37 -16.45 1.21
CA ILE A 5 -22.02 -15.99 1.57
C ILE A 5 -21.81 -15.93 3.10
N GLU A 6 -22.89 -15.95 3.87
CA GLU A 6 -22.91 -16.01 5.33
C GLU A 6 -22.49 -17.37 5.90
N ASP A 7 -22.47 -18.43 5.08
CA ASP A 7 -22.06 -19.78 5.49
C ASP A 7 -20.58 -20.05 5.18
N VAL A 8 -19.86 -19.07 4.62
CA VAL A 8 -18.47 -19.24 4.21
C VAL A 8 -17.59 -19.16 5.46
N PRO A 9 -16.95 -20.26 5.88
CA PRO A 9 -16.16 -20.26 7.10
C PRO A 9 -15.00 -19.26 7.00
N PRO A 10 -14.58 -18.61 8.11
CA PRO A 10 -13.52 -17.60 8.09
C PRO A 10 -12.21 -18.12 7.49
N TRP A 11 -11.92 -19.43 7.64
CA TRP A 11 -10.74 -20.07 7.05
C TRP A 11 -10.78 -20.11 5.52
N TYR A 12 -11.96 -20.12 4.90
CA TYR A 12 -12.12 -20.12 3.44
C TYR A 12 -11.64 -18.81 2.82
N LEU A 13 -11.84 -17.68 3.52
CA LEU A 13 -11.27 -16.39 3.14
C LEU A 13 -9.74 -16.41 3.24
N CYS A 14 -9.16 -17.06 4.25
CA CYS A 14 -7.71 -17.22 4.35
C CYS A 14 -7.13 -18.01 3.17
N ILE A 15 -7.81 -19.06 2.72
CA ILE A 15 -7.41 -19.85 1.54
C ILE A 15 -7.54 -19.03 0.25
N LEU A 16 -8.63 -18.28 0.07
CA LEU A 16 -8.84 -17.40 -1.10
C LEU A 16 -7.81 -16.26 -1.17
N LEU A 17 -7.39 -15.72 -0.03
CA LEU A 17 -6.40 -14.65 0.08
C LEU A 17 -4.95 -15.17 0.01
N GLY A 18 -4.74 -16.47 -0.20
CA GLY A 18 -3.40 -17.06 -0.35
C GLY A 18 -2.59 -17.12 0.95
N PHE A 19 -3.23 -17.02 2.12
CA PHE A 19 -2.57 -17.23 3.40
C PHE A 19 -2.35 -18.72 3.63
N GLN A 20 -1.15 -19.19 3.25
CA GLN A 20 -0.67 -20.52 3.63
C GLN A 20 -0.36 -20.51 5.13
N VAL A 21 -1.33 -20.91 5.95
CA VAL A 21 -1.06 -21.35 7.33
C VAL A 21 -0.28 -22.64 7.21
N GLN A 22 1.05 -22.56 7.20
CA GLN A 22 1.93 -23.71 7.38
C GLN A 22 1.87 -24.09 8.87
N PRO A 23 1.26 -25.24 9.23
CA PRO A 23 1.30 -25.71 10.59
C PRO A 23 2.66 -26.39 10.80
N GLY A 24 3.53 -25.74 11.57
CA GLY A 24 4.61 -26.43 12.26
C GLY A 24 5.85 -26.75 11.42
N LYS A 25 6.63 -25.73 11.06
CA LYS A 25 8.08 -25.77 11.24
C LYS A 25 8.62 -24.34 11.19
N GLY A 26 9.52 -24.03 12.12
CA GLY A 26 10.11 -22.71 12.30
C GLY A 26 10.49 -22.03 11.00
N GLY A 27 10.22 -20.72 10.96
CA GLY A 27 10.32 -19.89 9.79
C GLY A 27 11.67 -19.97 9.11
N MET A 28 11.62 -19.85 7.79
CA MET A 28 12.44 -18.94 7.00
C MET A 28 11.84 -18.98 5.60
N CYS A 29 11.02 -17.97 5.29
CA CYS A 29 10.84 -17.56 3.91
C CYS A 29 12.25 -17.40 3.34
N GLY A 30 12.54 -18.10 2.25
CA GLY A 30 13.76 -17.90 1.46
C GLY A 30 13.79 -16.46 1.00
N ALA A 31 14.42 -15.61 1.80
CA ALA A 31 14.65 -14.23 1.46
C ALA A 31 15.67 -14.20 0.32
N PRO A 32 15.40 -13.52 -0.81
CA PRO A 32 16.49 -13.06 -1.66
C PRO A 32 17.48 -12.25 -0.80
N PRO A 33 18.79 -12.21 -1.12
CA PRO A 33 19.80 -11.59 -0.29
C PRO A 33 19.30 -10.22 0.16
N ALA A 34 19.21 -10.04 1.47
CA ALA A 34 18.64 -8.87 2.12
C ALA A 34 19.39 -7.63 1.64
N SER A 35 18.88 -7.02 0.57
CA SER A 35 19.16 -5.62 0.30
C SER A 35 18.71 -4.88 1.54
N PRO A 36 19.51 -3.98 2.12
CA PRO A 36 19.10 -3.24 3.30
C PRO A 36 17.77 -2.58 2.98
N VAL A 37 16.71 -3.01 3.67
CA VAL A 37 15.37 -2.42 3.53
C VAL A 37 15.49 -1.01 4.07
N ARG A 38 15.79 -0.06 3.19
CA ARG A 38 15.75 1.36 3.50
C ARG A 38 14.27 1.73 3.66
N SER A 39 13.79 1.63 4.88
CA SER A 39 12.51 2.16 5.27
C SER A 39 12.68 3.66 5.47
N ILE A 40 11.91 4.45 4.73
CA ILE A 40 11.80 5.88 4.97
C ILE A 40 10.88 6.04 6.18
N PRO A 41 11.30 6.76 7.25
CA PRO A 41 10.44 6.96 8.41
C PRO A 41 9.17 7.71 7.99
N ALA A 42 8.05 7.39 8.63
CA ALA A 42 6.78 8.06 8.35
C ALA A 42 6.91 9.58 8.63
N PRO A 43 6.28 10.43 7.80
CA PRO A 43 6.25 11.86 8.07
C PRO A 43 5.51 12.14 9.38
N GLN A 44 6.11 13.00 10.22
CA GLN A 44 5.53 13.39 11.49
C GLN A 44 4.48 14.48 11.27
N LEU A 45 3.20 14.13 11.39
CA LEU A 45 2.08 15.05 11.26
C LEU A 45 1.64 15.58 12.62
N SER A 46 1.38 16.88 12.72
CA SER A 46 0.76 17.47 13.91
C SER A 46 -0.68 16.96 14.10
N LEU A 47 -1.22 17.07 15.32
CA LEU A 47 -2.60 16.61 15.59
C LEU A 47 -3.63 17.35 14.72
N GLU A 48 -3.42 18.64 14.48
CA GLU A 48 -4.29 19.45 13.64
C GLU A 48 -4.27 18.95 12.18
N GLU A 49 -3.10 18.67 11.62
CA GLU A 49 -2.98 18.12 10.26
C GLU A 49 -3.61 16.73 10.11
N ARG A 50 -3.59 15.91 11.17
CA ARG A 50 -4.23 14.58 11.15
C ARG A 50 -5.75 14.65 11.16
N LEU A 51 -6.31 15.69 11.76
CA LEU A 51 -7.75 15.94 11.80
C LEU A 51 -8.21 16.80 10.62
N SER A 52 -7.27 17.50 9.98
CA SER A 52 -7.54 18.34 8.83
C SER A 52 -7.91 17.51 7.61
N PRO A 53 -8.96 17.89 6.86
CA PRO A 53 -9.26 17.30 5.56
C PRO A 53 -8.28 17.77 4.47
N HIS A 54 -7.45 18.78 4.76
CA HIS A 54 -6.46 19.29 3.81
C HIS A 54 -5.19 18.45 3.81
N MET A 55 -4.57 18.36 2.64
CA MET A 55 -3.33 17.62 2.46
C MET A 55 -2.14 18.35 3.12
N PRO A 56 -1.38 17.67 4.00
CA PRO A 56 -0.25 18.28 4.68
C PRO A 56 0.85 18.63 3.69
N GLU A 57 1.59 19.71 3.98
CA GLU A 57 2.54 20.32 3.05
C GLU A 57 3.63 19.35 2.59
N SER A 58 4.16 18.55 3.52
CA SER A 58 5.20 17.56 3.25
C SER A 58 4.77 16.43 2.30
N LEU A 59 3.47 16.17 2.16
CA LEU A 59 2.94 15.10 1.31
C LEU A 59 2.37 15.60 -0.02
N ARG A 60 2.38 16.92 -0.28
CA ARG A 60 1.76 17.50 -1.48
C ARG A 60 2.36 16.95 -2.77
N CYS A 61 3.70 16.89 -2.86
CA CYS A 61 4.37 16.38 -4.06
C CYS A 61 4.06 14.90 -4.31
N ASP A 62 4.14 14.07 -3.28
CA ASP A 62 3.86 12.63 -3.38
C ASP A 62 2.41 12.37 -3.78
N ALA A 63 1.48 13.12 -3.20
CA ALA A 63 0.09 13.00 -3.54
C ALA A 63 -0.23 13.47 -4.95
N CYS A 64 0.37 14.57 -5.43
CA CYS A 64 0.24 14.99 -6.82
C CYS A 64 0.69 13.87 -7.77
N HIS A 65 1.85 13.26 -7.50
CA HIS A 65 2.37 12.16 -8.30
C HIS A 65 1.45 10.94 -8.25
N ALA A 66 0.95 10.57 -7.07
CA ALA A 66 0.02 9.46 -6.90
C ALA A 66 -1.32 9.70 -7.60
N ILE A 67 -1.85 10.92 -7.55
CA ILE A 67 -3.10 11.29 -8.23
C ILE A 67 -2.87 11.24 -9.74
N ALA A 68 -1.83 11.89 -10.26
CA ALA A 68 -1.50 11.88 -11.69
C ALA A 68 -1.39 10.46 -12.24
N PHE A 69 -0.72 9.56 -11.50
CA PHE A 69 -0.64 8.15 -11.84
C PHE A 69 -2.02 7.48 -11.86
N GLN A 70 -2.83 7.69 -10.82
CA GLN A 70 -4.17 7.08 -10.69
C GLN A 70 -5.16 7.55 -11.76
N VAL A 71 -5.17 8.84 -12.09
CA VAL A 71 -6.07 9.40 -13.10
C VAL A 71 -5.49 9.33 -14.52
N GLY A 72 -4.31 8.74 -14.68
CA GLY A 72 -3.65 8.59 -15.97
C GLY A 72 -3.27 9.93 -16.61
N ILE A 73 -3.13 10.99 -15.82
CA ILE A 73 -2.57 12.26 -16.31
C ILE A 73 -1.10 12.00 -16.55
N ARG A 74 -0.75 11.83 -17.82
CA ARG A 74 0.63 11.95 -18.26
C ARG A 74 0.95 13.42 -18.25
N GLU A 75 1.69 13.86 -17.22
CA GLU A 75 2.48 15.07 -17.33
C GLU A 75 3.43 14.83 -18.51
N THR A 76 3.04 15.27 -19.71
CA THR A 76 4.02 15.55 -20.75
C THR A 76 4.93 16.57 -20.09
N ALA A 77 6.14 16.13 -19.72
CA ALA A 77 7.13 16.96 -19.05
C ALA A 77 7.12 18.36 -19.69
N PRO A 78 7.22 19.44 -18.90
CA PRO A 78 7.37 20.76 -19.49
C PRO A 78 8.55 20.65 -20.46
N GLN A 79 8.28 20.91 -21.74
CA GLN A 79 9.38 21.17 -22.65
C GLN A 79 10.10 22.38 -22.05
N SER A 80 11.30 22.16 -21.53
CA SER A 80 12.30 23.20 -21.47
C SER A 80 12.46 23.72 -22.90
N GLN A 81 11.69 24.74 -23.24
CA GLN A 81 11.99 25.61 -24.36
C GLN A 81 13.00 26.63 -23.85
N GLU A 82 14.18 26.51 -24.45
CA GLU A 82 15.32 27.45 -24.53
C GLU A 82 16.23 27.59 -23.31
#